data_AF-A0A2N7GDL8-F1
#
_entry.id   AF-A0A2N7GDL8-F1
#
_cell.length_a   1.000
_cell.length_b   1.000
_cell.length_c   1.000
_cell.angle_alpha   90.00
_cell.angle_beta   90.00
_cell.angle_gamma   90.00
#
_symmetry.space_group_name_H-M   'P 1'
#
loop_
_entity.id
_entity.type
_entity.pdbx_description
1 polymer ?
#
loop_
_entity_poly.entity_id
_entity_poly.type
_entity_poly.pdbx_seq_one_letter_code
_entity_poly.pdbx_strand_id
1 'polypeptide(L)'
;NSSLYADNIEPCQFVALVSTLRDTAISQSQVLIKMGRSQCAFHVLNQCYCQLQFISIEESDLVYKTLNILNKYSEDLVSHIGQFCASQRSAQWMLEMDTLQKSHHYFSQMKQATGKQTISYTLN
;
A
#
# COMPACT_ATOMS: atom_id res chain seq x y z
N ASN A 1 -15.15 -13.46 25.76
CA ASN A 1 -14.40 -13.37 24.49
C ASN A 1 -15.28 -13.30 23.24
N SER A 2 -16.54 -12.88 23.36
CA SER A 2 -17.49 -12.78 22.25
C SER A 2 -17.45 -11.44 21.48
N SER A 3 -16.71 -10.41 21.96
CA SER A 3 -16.65 -9.10 21.29
C SER A 3 -15.65 -9.01 20.13
N LEU A 4 -14.72 -9.97 20.00
CA LEU A 4 -13.78 -10.01 18.87
C LEU A 4 -14.43 -10.48 17.55
N TYR A 5 -15.65 -11.02 17.62
CA TYR A 5 -16.34 -11.62 16.49
C TYR A 5 -17.64 -10.88 16.11
N ALA A 6 -17.95 -9.77 16.79
CA ALA A 6 -19.30 -9.20 16.79
C ALA A 6 -19.44 -7.79 16.20
N ASP A 7 -18.39 -7.22 15.59
CA ASP A 7 -18.48 -5.89 15.01
C ASP A 7 -18.29 -5.96 13.49
N ASN A 8 -19.39 -5.75 12.75
CA ASN A 8 -19.35 -5.44 11.33
C ASN A 8 -18.53 -4.14 11.17
N ILE A 9 -17.26 -4.26 10.79
CA ILE A 9 -16.41 -3.10 10.53
C ILE A 9 -17.00 -2.32 9.36
N GLU A 10 -17.35 -1.07 9.60
CA GLU A 10 -17.84 -0.19 8.55
C GLU A 10 -16.71 0.20 7.58
N PRO A 11 -16.98 0.38 6.28
CA PRO A 11 -15.97 0.78 5.29
C PRO A 11 -15.14 1.99 5.70
N CYS A 12 -15.75 2.98 6.36
CA CYS A 12 -15.04 4.17 6.84
C CYS A 12 -14.04 3.86 7.97
N GLN A 13 -14.36 2.92 8.87
CA GLN A 13 -13.46 2.50 9.95
C GLN A 13 -12.26 1.76 9.39
N PHE A 14 -12.50 0.89 8.40
CA PHE A 14 -11.44 0.20 7.69
C PHE A 14 -10.54 1.17 6.91
N VAL A 15 -11.11 2.14 6.19
CA VAL A 15 -10.35 3.19 5.50
C VAL A 15 -9.50 4.00 6.49
N ALA A 16 -10.06 4.37 7.64
CA ALA A 16 -9.31 5.09 8.68
C ALA A 16 -8.12 4.27 9.19
N LEU A 17 -8.30 2.96 9.39
CA LEU A 17 -7.22 2.05 9.76
C LEU A 17 -6.11 2.01 8.69
N VAL A 18 -6.47 1.77 7.42
CA VAL A 18 -5.49 1.67 6.33
C VAL A 18 -4.78 3.02 6.10
N SER A 19 -5.49 4.15 6.18
CA SER A 19 -4.88 5.48 6.11
C SER A 19 -3.87 5.67 7.23
N THR A 20 -4.24 5.30 8.46
CA THR A 20 -3.34 5.41 9.63
C THR A 20 -2.10 4.54 9.46
N LEU A 21 -2.24 3.32 8.93
CA LEU A 21 -1.11 2.43 8.63
C LEU A 21 -0.15 3.06 7.62
N ARG A 22 -0.68 3.59 6.51
CA ARG A 22 0.11 4.28 5.48
C ARG A 22 0.83 5.49 6.07
N ASP A 23 0.12 6.37 6.76
CA ASP A 23 0.67 7.62 7.30
C ASP A 23 1.74 7.36 8.36
N THR A 24 1.51 6.33 9.19
CA THR A 24 2.49 5.86 10.18
C THR A 24 3.73 5.30 9.51
N ALA A 25 3.60 4.48 8.46
CA ALA A 25 4.74 3.93 7.72
C ALA A 25 5.58 5.04 7.08
N ILE A 26 4.93 6.05 6.49
CA ILE A 26 5.61 7.23 5.93
C ILE A 26 6.34 7.99 7.03
N SER A 27 5.69 8.30 8.15
CA SER A 27 6.31 9.01 9.27
C SER A 27 7.51 8.24 9.86
N GLN A 28 7.35 6.93 10.09
CA GLN A 28 8.42 6.06 10.57
C GLN A 28 9.61 6.03 9.61
N SER A 29 9.36 5.92 8.30
CA SER A 29 10.43 5.92 7.31
C SER A 29 11.23 7.24 7.32
N GLN A 30 10.56 8.39 7.46
CA GLN A 30 11.22 9.69 7.58
C GLN A 30 12.11 9.78 8.83
N VAL A 31 11.66 9.25 9.96
CA VAL A 31 12.49 9.18 11.19
C VAL A 31 13.71 8.29 10.95
N LEU A 32 13.52 7.11 10.35
CA LEU A 32 14.61 6.18 10.05
C LEU A 32 15.64 6.78 9.08
N ILE A 33 15.20 7.54 8.08
CA ILE A 33 16.08 8.28 7.17
C ILE A 33 16.93 9.28 7.95
N LYS A 34 16.32 10.08 8.85
CA LYS A 34 17.05 11.04 9.70
C LYS A 34 18.06 10.36 10.63
N MET A 35 17.83 9.10 10.99
CA MET A 35 18.76 8.27 11.77
C MET A 35 19.85 7.57 10.93
N GLY A 36 19.91 7.82 9.61
CA GLY A 36 20.84 7.15 8.71
C GLY A 36 20.49 5.68 8.42
N ARG A 37 19.27 5.24 8.75
CA ARG A 37 18.79 3.85 8.58
C ARG A 37 17.95 3.70 7.31
N SER A 38 18.52 4.05 6.16
CA SER A 38 17.82 4.01 4.86
C SER A 38 17.22 2.64 4.52
N GLN A 39 17.92 1.53 4.83
CA GLN A 39 17.39 0.17 4.62
C GLN A 39 16.13 -0.11 5.44
N CYS A 40 16.11 0.29 6.71
CA CYS A 40 14.94 0.13 7.56
C CYS A 40 13.79 1.02 7.07
N ALA A 41 14.09 2.25 6.62
CA ALA A 41 13.10 3.17 6.08
C ALA A 41 12.41 2.58 4.84
N PHE A 42 13.19 2.06 3.90
CA PHE A 42 12.69 1.35 2.73
C PHE A 42 11.84 0.14 3.13
N HIS A 43 12.32 -0.68 4.05
CA HIS A 43 11.63 -1.89 4.49
C HIS A 43 10.24 -1.58 5.08
N VAL A 44 10.12 -0.55 5.92
CA VAL A 44 8.83 -0.13 6.50
C VAL A 44 7.84 0.31 5.41
N LEU A 45 8.29 1.10 4.43
CA LEU A 45 7.44 1.52 3.30
C LEU A 45 7.01 0.34 2.45
N ASN A 46 7.97 -0.53 2.07
CA ASN A 46 7.72 -1.69 1.23
C ASN A 46 6.79 -2.71 1.93
N GLN A 47 6.98 -2.92 3.23
CA GLN A 47 6.11 -3.80 4.01
C GLN A 47 4.67 -3.28 4.04
N CYS A 48 4.48 -1.98 4.29
CA CYS A 48 3.16 -1.36 4.25
C CYS A 48 2.51 -1.54 2.87
N TYR A 49 3.26 -1.25 1.80
CA TYR A 49 2.81 -1.45 0.42
C TYR A 49 2.37 -2.90 0.17
N CYS A 50 3.19 -3.89 0.54
CA CYS A 50 2.86 -5.31 0.36
C CYS A 50 1.58 -5.69 1.11
N GLN A 51 1.42 -5.24 2.35
CA GLN A 51 0.21 -5.49 3.13
C GLN A 51 -1.04 -4.95 2.43
N LEU A 52 -0.98 -3.72 1.91
CA LEU A 52 -2.10 -3.11 1.19
C LEU A 52 -2.42 -3.87 -0.11
N GLN A 53 -1.41 -4.33 -0.85
CA GLN A 53 -1.60 -5.14 -2.05
C GLN A 53 -2.25 -6.49 -1.74
N PHE A 54 -1.78 -7.20 -0.71
CA PHE A 54 -2.38 -8.47 -0.30
C PHE A 54 -3.81 -8.29 0.20
N ILE A 55 -4.08 -7.28 1.02
CA ILE A 55 -5.44 -6.93 1.45
C ILE A 55 -6.35 -6.69 0.23
N SER A 56 -5.86 -5.99 -0.80
CA SER A 56 -6.67 -5.65 -1.98
C SER A 56 -7.08 -6.86 -2.84
N ILE A 57 -6.44 -8.02 -2.67
CA ILE A 57 -6.81 -9.26 -3.36
C ILE A 57 -7.67 -10.20 -2.50
N GLU A 58 -8.01 -9.83 -1.26
CA GLU A 58 -8.89 -10.63 -0.39
C GLU A 58 -10.35 -10.60 -0.86
N GLU A 59 -11.06 -11.72 -0.72
CA GLU A 59 -12.47 -11.88 -1.11
C GLU A 59 -13.40 -11.48 0.03
N SER A 60 -13.55 -10.17 0.25
CA SER A 60 -14.44 -9.61 1.26
C SER A 60 -15.21 -8.42 0.72
N ASP A 61 -16.48 -8.30 1.10
CA ASP A 61 -17.35 -7.17 0.75
C ASP A 61 -16.77 -5.83 1.26
N LEU A 62 -16.13 -5.84 2.44
CA LEU A 62 -15.44 -4.68 3.00
C LEU A 62 -14.27 -4.23 2.10
N VAL A 63 -13.49 -5.19 1.58
CA VAL A 63 -12.38 -4.92 0.65
C VAL A 63 -12.91 -4.39 -0.67
N TYR A 64 -13.98 -4.99 -1.22
CA TYR A 64 -14.60 -4.53 -2.45
C TYR A 64 -15.08 -3.07 -2.34
N LYS A 65 -15.79 -2.74 -1.25
CA LYS A 65 -16.29 -1.38 -0.95
C LYS A 65 -15.17 -0.34 -0.79
N THR A 66 -13.96 -0.77 -0.44
CA THR A 66 -12.82 0.12 -0.15
C THR A 66 -11.68 0.00 -1.17
N LEU A 67 -11.86 -0.79 -2.22
CA LEU A 67 -10.81 -1.15 -3.18
C LEU A 67 -10.19 0.06 -3.88
N ASN A 68 -11.00 1.06 -4.24
CA ASN A 68 -10.53 2.33 -4.81
C ASN A 68 -9.50 3.03 -3.89
N ILE A 69 -9.77 3.02 -2.58
CA ILE A 69 -8.90 3.65 -1.59
C ILE A 69 -7.64 2.82 -1.37
N LEU A 70 -7.76 1.48 -1.29
CA LEU A 70 -6.62 0.58 -1.19
C LEU A 70 -5.66 0.72 -2.37
N ASN A 71 -6.20 0.81 -3.59
CA ASN A 71 -5.42 1.03 -4.81
C ASN A 71 -4.73 2.40 -4.75
N LYS A 72 -5.48 3.47 -4.45
CA LYS A 72 -4.90 4.82 -4.32
C LYS A 72 -3.75 4.86 -3.31
N TYR A 73 -3.93 4.30 -2.12
CA TYR A 73 -2.89 4.31 -1.09
C TYR A 73 -1.69 3.45 -1.47
N SER A 74 -1.90 2.39 -2.24
CA SER A 74 -0.80 1.60 -2.79
C SER A 74 0.00 2.40 -3.82
N GLU A 75 -0.65 3.15 -4.72
CA GLU A 75 0.02 4.05 -5.67
C GLU A 75 0.79 5.16 -4.95
N ASP A 76 0.18 5.76 -3.92
CA ASP A 76 0.83 6.79 -3.09
C ASP A 76 2.12 6.24 -2.47
N LEU A 77 2.10 5.00 -1.96
CA LEU A 77 3.28 4.34 -1.40
C LEU A 77 4.35 4.04 -2.45
N VAL A 78 3.97 3.56 -3.65
CA VAL A 78 4.93 3.35 -4.75
C VAL A 78 5.60 4.67 -5.14
N SER A 79 4.84 5.75 -5.23
CA SER A 79 5.37 7.10 -5.50
C SER A 79 6.34 7.56 -4.41
N HIS A 80 5.97 7.39 -3.13
CA HIS A 80 6.84 7.71 -1.99
C HIS A 80 8.14 6.89 -1.98
N ILE A 81 8.06 5.59 -2.28
CA ILE A 81 9.23 4.72 -2.38
C ILE A 81 10.11 5.15 -3.56
N GLY A 82 9.51 5.50 -4.70
CA GLY A 82 10.25 6.03 -5.86
C GLY A 82 11.02 7.31 -5.55
N GLN A 83 10.39 8.26 -4.85
CA GLN A 83 11.05 9.48 -4.39
C GLN A 83 12.19 9.17 -3.42
N PHE A 84 11.97 8.24 -2.49
CA PHE A 84 13.02 7.77 -1.58
C PHE A 84 14.21 7.21 -2.36
N CYS A 85 13.99 6.24 -3.25
CA CYS A 85 15.07 5.60 -4.01
C CYS A 85 15.85 6.61 -4.87
N ALA A 86 15.14 7.53 -5.54
CA ALA A 86 15.76 8.59 -6.33
C ALA A 86 16.63 9.53 -5.49
N SER A 87 16.21 9.84 -4.26
CA SER A 87 16.96 10.73 -3.35
C SER A 87 18.29 10.14 -2.88
N GLN A 88 18.43 8.81 -2.84
CA GLN A 88 19.64 8.14 -2.34
C GLN A 88 20.78 8.12 -3.36
N ARG A 89 20.53 8.42 -4.65
CA ARG A 89 21.54 8.46 -5.74
C ARG A 89 22.45 7.22 -5.80
N SER A 90 21.90 6.04 -5.51
CA SER A 90 22.63 4.78 -5.55
C SER A 90 21.90 3.76 -6.43
N ALA A 91 22.67 3.04 -7.24
CA ALA A 91 22.17 2.02 -8.15
C ALA A 91 21.41 0.89 -7.42
N GLN A 92 21.79 0.61 -6.16
CA GLN A 92 21.11 -0.39 -5.34
C GLN A 92 19.63 -0.02 -5.16
N TRP A 93 19.32 1.24 -4.85
CA TRP A 93 17.93 1.67 -4.63
C TRP A 93 17.11 1.70 -5.91
N MET A 94 17.76 1.92 -7.06
CA MET A 94 17.11 1.80 -8.36
C MET A 94 16.70 0.34 -8.65
N LEU A 95 17.51 -0.65 -8.26
CA LEU A 95 17.17 -2.07 -8.38
C LEU A 95 16.01 -2.47 -7.45
N GLU A 96 16.01 -1.94 -6.22
CA GLU A 96 14.90 -2.14 -5.28
C GLU A 96 13.59 -1.55 -5.83
N MET A 97 13.65 -0.37 -6.44
CA MET A 97 12.49 0.25 -7.10
C MET A 97 12.00 -0.56 -8.30
N ASP A 98 12.89 -1.06 -9.16
CA ASP A 98 12.53 -1.93 -10.28
C ASP A 98 11.84 -3.22 -9.80
N THR A 99 12.35 -3.81 -8.72
CA THR A 99 11.73 -4.98 -8.07
C THR A 99 10.33 -4.67 -7.56
N LEU A 100 10.13 -3.52 -6.90
CA LEU A 100 8.83 -3.05 -6.45
C LEU A 100 7.86 -2.86 -7.63
N GLN A 101 8.30 -2.20 -8.71
CA GLN A 101 7.48 -1.96 -9.90
C GLN A 101 7.03 -3.25 -10.58
N LYS A 102 7.91 -4.25 -10.66
CA LYS A 102 7.55 -5.59 -11.15
C LYS A 102 6.49 -6.24 -10.27
N SER A 103 6.67 -6.23 -8.96
CA SER A 103 5.67 -6.73 -8.00
C SER A 103 4.33 -6.02 -8.17
N HIS A 104 4.35 -4.69 -8.31
CA HIS A 104 3.17 -3.88 -8.54
C HIS A 104 2.43 -4.25 -9.82
N HIS A 105 3.17 -4.45 -10.91
CA HIS A 105 2.60 -4.92 -12.16
C HIS A 105 1.95 -6.32 -12.03
N TYR A 106 2.57 -7.25 -11.30
CA TYR A 106 1.99 -8.57 -11.04
C TYR A 106 0.69 -8.49 -10.22
N PHE A 107 0.66 -7.68 -9.16
CA PHE A 107 -0.57 -7.47 -8.38
C PHE A 107 -1.69 -6.87 -9.21
N SER A 108 -1.39 -5.90 -10.08
CA SER A 108 -2.36 -5.33 -11.00
C SER A 108 -2.95 -6.37 -11.95
N GLN A 109 -2.12 -7.27 -12.51
CA GLN A 109 -2.61 -8.39 -13.32
C GLN A 109 -3.50 -9.35 -12.51
N MET A 110 -3.11 -9.69 -11.27
CA MET A 110 -3.91 -10.56 -10.41
C MET A 110 -5.28 -9.96 -10.09
N LYS A 111 -5.36 -8.65 -9.81
CA LYS A 111 -6.64 -7.95 -9.56
C LYS A 111 -7.55 -7.96 -10.79
N GLN A 112 -6.97 -7.80 -11.99
CA GLN A 112 -7.72 -7.90 -13.23
C GLN A 112 -8.25 -9.32 -13.48
N ALA A 113 -7.42 -10.34 -13.27
CA ALA A 113 -7.82 -11.74 -13.44
C ALA A 113 -8.92 -12.18 -12.46
N THR A 114 -8.93 -11.61 -11.25
CA THR A 114 -9.95 -11.88 -10.22
C THR A 114 -11.24 -11.07 -10.40
N GLY A 115 -11.35 -10.27 -11.47
CA GLY A 115 -12.52 -9.42 -11.72
C GLY A 115 -12.67 -8.25 -10.73
N LYS A 116 -11.65 -7.99 -9.89
CA LYS A 116 -11.61 -6.90 -8.91
C LYS A 116 -11.19 -5.60 -9.57
N GLN A 117 -11.88 -5.23 -10.64
CA GLN A 117 -11.73 -3.92 -11.27
C GLN A 117 -12.57 -2.90 -10.53
N THR A 118 -11.94 -1.79 -10.17
CA THR A 118 -12.67 -0.59 -9.78
C THR A 118 -13.33 0.00 -11.02
N ILE A 119 -14.66 0.14 -10.98
CA ILE A 119 -15.39 0.93 -11.98
C ILE A 119 -14.91 2.37 -11.81
N SER A 120 -14.06 2.81 -12.74
CA SER A 120 -13.71 4.21 -12.89
C SER A 120 -14.96 4.95 -13.38
N TYR A 121 -15.72 5.57 -12.47
CA TYR A 121 -16.71 6.56 -12.88
C TYR A 121 -15.96 7.79 -13.40
N THR A 122 -15.70 7.84 -14.70
CA THR A 122 -15.43 9.11 -15.37
C THR A 122 -16.71 9.93 -15.31
N LEU A 123 -16.72 10.98 -14.49
CA LEU A 123 -17.73 12.04 -14.58
C LEU A 123 -17.62 12.64 -16.00
N ASN A 124 -18.63 12.38 -16.82
CA ASN A 124 -18.87 13.06 -18.10
C ASN A 124 -19.18 14.54 -17.87
#